data_AF-A0A1S8C9F3-F1
#
_entry.id   AF-A0A1S8C9F3-F1
#
_cell.length_a   1.000
_cell.length_b   1.000
_cell.length_c   1.000
_cell.angle_alpha   90.00
_cell.angle_beta   90.00
_cell.angle_gamma   90.00
#
_symmetry.space_group_name_H-M   'P 1'
#
loop_
_entity.id
_entity.type
_entity.pdbx_description
1 polymer ?
#
loop_
_entity_poly.entity_id
_entity_poly.type
_entity_poly.pdbx_seq_one_letter_code
_entity_poly.pdbx_strand_id
1 'polypeptide(L)'
;MLRAPSARVLEAADEAAVRELLATDPVAACMLAGRVEVHGTAAAALGAPLWGLHSGRRLDAVCLAGANLIPFARPGASRPRP
;
A
#
# COMPACT_ATOMS: atom_id res chain seq x y z
N MET A 1 -24.50 7.05 -2.38
CA MET A 1 -23.76 6.88 -1.10
C MET A 1 -22.28 7.16 -1.35
N LEU A 2 -21.70 8.17 -0.70
CA LEU A 2 -20.25 8.42 -0.74
C LEU A 2 -19.57 7.36 0.12
N ARG A 3 -18.79 6.45 -0.47
CA ARG A 3 -17.89 5.59 0.28
C ARG A 3 -16.64 6.38 0.62
N ALA A 4 -16.46 6.70 1.89
CA ALA A 4 -15.21 7.27 2.36
C ALA A 4 -14.06 6.26 2.13
N PRO A 5 -12.85 6.75 1.80
CA PRO A 5 -11.67 5.89 1.81
C PRO A 5 -11.51 5.23 3.19
N SER A 6 -11.24 3.93 3.23
CA SER A 6 -10.96 3.21 4.48
C SER A 6 -9.50 2.80 4.55
N ALA A 7 -8.84 3.16 5.64
CA ALA A 7 -7.48 2.72 5.95
C ALA A 7 -7.53 1.55 6.93
N ARG A 8 -6.77 0.48 6.65
CA ARG A 8 -6.56 -0.65 7.57
C ARG A 8 -5.17 -1.22 7.42
N VAL A 9 -4.71 -1.97 8.42
CA VAL A 9 -3.52 -2.81 8.29
C VAL A 9 -3.81 -3.96 7.32
N LEU A 10 -2.85 -4.24 6.45
CA LEU A 10 -2.89 -5.31 5.47
C LEU A 10 -2.32 -6.60 6.05
N GLU A 11 -2.83 -7.72 5.56
CA GLU A 11 -2.41 -9.07 5.95
C GLU A 11 -1.83 -9.82 4.75
N ALA A 12 -1.38 -11.06 4.96
CA ALA A 12 -0.83 -11.90 3.89
C ALA A 12 -1.82 -12.11 2.73
N ALA A 13 -3.12 -12.15 3.01
CA ALA A 13 -4.16 -12.30 1.99
C ALA A 13 -4.23 -11.11 1.01
N ASP A 14 -3.69 -9.94 1.39
CA ASP A 14 -3.70 -8.72 0.56
C ASP A 14 -2.51 -8.64 -0.41
N GLU A 15 -1.58 -9.60 -0.37
CA GLU A 15 -0.32 -9.54 -1.12
C GLU A 15 -0.53 -9.34 -2.63
N ALA A 16 -1.50 -10.04 -3.21
CA ALA A 16 -1.82 -9.89 -4.63
C ALA A 16 -2.21 -8.44 -4.98
N ALA A 17 -3.09 -7.82 -4.18
CA ALA A 17 -3.52 -6.44 -4.39
C ALA A 17 -2.37 -5.44 -4.18
N VAL A 18 -1.46 -5.72 -3.24
CA VAL A 18 -0.26 -4.90 -3.03
C VAL A 18 0.68 -5.01 -4.23
N ARG A 19 0.97 -6.21 -4.74
CA ARG A 19 1.81 -6.41 -5.93
C ARG A 19 1.23 -5.69 -7.14
N GLU A 20 -0.09 -5.78 -7.36
CA GLU A 20 -0.78 -5.04 -8.42
C GLU A 20 -0.65 -3.52 -8.28
N LEU A 21 -0.73 -2.99 -7.05
CA LEU A 21 -0.53 -1.57 -6.80
C LEU A 21 0.92 -1.17 -7.09
N LEU A 22 1.91 -1.90 -6.56
CA LEU A 22 3.34 -1.56 -6.72
C LEU A 22 3.78 -1.65 -8.19
N ALA A 23 3.16 -2.54 -8.99
CA ALA A 23 3.40 -2.63 -10.43
C ALA A 23 2.94 -1.40 -11.23
N THR A 24 2.16 -0.48 -10.63
CA THR A 24 1.69 0.73 -11.33
C THR A 24 2.78 1.78 -11.57
N ASP A 25 3.84 1.76 -10.74
CA ASP A 25 5.04 2.57 -10.93
C ASP A 25 6.22 1.85 -10.24
N PRO A 26 6.90 0.93 -10.97
CA PRO A 26 7.91 0.07 -10.37
C PRO A 26 9.15 0.85 -9.88
N VAL A 27 9.43 2.03 -10.45
CA VAL A 27 10.56 2.85 -10.05
C VAL A 27 10.24 3.56 -8.74
N ALA A 28 9.08 4.20 -8.64
CA ALA A 28 8.66 4.86 -7.39
C ALA A 28 8.37 3.86 -6.27
N ALA A 29 7.89 2.65 -6.60
CA ALA A 29 7.58 1.59 -5.66
C ALA A 29 8.79 0.72 -5.26
N CYS A 30 9.96 0.86 -5.88
CA CYS A 30 11.03 -0.15 -5.84
C CYS A 30 11.44 -0.58 -4.42
N MET A 31 11.57 0.37 -3.49
CA MET A 31 11.90 0.10 -2.08
C MET A 31 10.85 -0.75 -1.37
N LEU A 32 9.57 -0.49 -1.63
CA LEU A 32 8.45 -1.26 -1.08
C LEU A 32 8.34 -2.62 -1.78
N ALA A 33 8.47 -2.66 -3.10
CA ALA A 33 8.40 -3.88 -3.91
C ALA A 33 9.46 -4.90 -3.47
N GLY A 34 10.73 -4.50 -3.35
CA GLY A 34 11.78 -5.40 -2.91
C GLY A 34 11.54 -5.98 -1.50
N ARG A 35 10.97 -5.20 -0.58
CA ARG A 35 10.60 -5.71 0.76
C ARG A 35 9.44 -6.71 0.71
N VAL A 36 8.39 -6.39 -0.06
CA VAL A 36 7.23 -7.27 -0.21
C VAL A 36 7.60 -8.56 -0.94
N GLU A 37 8.51 -8.51 -1.91
CA GLU A 37 9.00 -9.70 -2.61
C GLU A 37 9.74 -10.66 -1.68
N VAL A 38 10.52 -10.14 -0.73
CA VAL A 38 11.30 -10.95 0.21
C VAL A 38 10.47 -11.43 1.41
N HIS A 39 9.58 -10.59 1.93
CA HIS A 39 8.92 -10.81 3.22
C HIS A 39 7.39 -10.97 3.13
N GLY A 40 6.77 -10.72 1.98
CA GLY A 40 5.31 -10.63 1.85
C GLY A 40 4.74 -9.35 2.49
N THR A 41 3.45 -9.36 2.81
CA THR A 41 2.73 -8.18 3.34
C THR A 41 2.36 -8.25 4.81
N ALA A 42 2.53 -9.40 5.46
CA ALA A 42 2.18 -9.56 6.88
C ALA A 42 3.12 -8.72 7.76
N ALA A 43 2.55 -7.96 8.70
CA ALA A 43 3.31 -7.05 9.56
C ALA A 43 4.45 -7.74 10.32
N ALA A 44 4.22 -8.99 10.77
CA ALA A 44 5.23 -9.78 11.46
C ALA A 44 6.44 -10.09 10.58
N ALA A 45 6.23 -10.38 9.29
CA ALA A 45 7.30 -10.70 8.35
C ALA A 45 7.99 -9.43 7.81
N LEU A 46 7.24 -8.34 7.59
CA LEU A 46 7.78 -7.05 7.17
C LEU A 46 8.51 -6.28 8.28
N GLY A 47 8.30 -6.66 9.55
CA GLY A 47 8.83 -5.95 10.72
C GLY A 47 8.15 -4.61 11.02
N ALA A 48 7.08 -4.26 10.29
CA ALA A 48 6.25 -3.09 10.51
C ALA A 48 4.87 -3.28 9.85
N PRO A 49 3.81 -2.63 10.38
CA PRO A 49 2.50 -2.67 9.74
C PRO A 49 2.52 -1.99 8.36
N LEU A 50 2.01 -2.70 7.36
CA LEU A 50 1.69 -2.13 6.06
C LEU A 50 0.23 -1.69 6.06
N TRP A 51 0.00 -0.38 6.05
CA TRP A 51 -1.34 0.18 5.93
C TRP A 51 -1.78 0.21 4.47
N GLY A 52 -3.05 -0.04 4.21
CA GLY A 52 -3.66 0.09 2.89
C GLY A 52 -4.87 1.01 2.93
N LEU A 53 -4.91 1.96 1.99
CA LEU A 53 -6.04 2.87 1.76
C LEU A 53 -6.88 2.34 0.59
N HIS A 54 -8.16 2.11 0.85
CA HIS A 54 -9.07 1.50 -0.12
C HIS A 54 -10.15 2.49 -0.59
N SER A 55 -10.41 2.49 -1.89
CA SER A 55 -11.64 3.05 -2.47
C SER A 55 -12.56 1.90 -2.88
N GLY A 56 -13.46 1.52 -1.99
CA GLY A 56 -14.29 0.32 -2.18
C GLY A 56 -13.46 -0.96 -2.05
N ARG A 57 -13.32 -1.73 -3.14
CA ARG A 57 -12.49 -2.96 -3.17
C ARG A 57 -11.09 -2.73 -3.74
N ARG A 58 -10.81 -1.53 -4.28
CA ARG A 58 -9.54 -1.19 -4.90
C ARG A 58 -8.57 -0.65 -3.85
N LEU A 59 -7.36 -1.19 -3.83
CA LEU A 59 -6.25 -0.66 -3.05
C LEU A 59 -5.58 0.49 -3.81
N ASP A 60 -5.63 1.68 -3.24
CA ASP A 60 -5.24 2.93 -3.90
C ASP A 60 -3.89 3.46 -3.43
N ALA A 61 -3.57 3.19 -2.16
CA ALA A 61 -2.29 3.54 -1.58
C ALA A 61 -1.91 2.55 -0.47
N VAL A 62 -0.62 2.47 -0.20
CA VAL A 62 -0.06 1.79 0.96
C VAL A 62 0.89 2.70 1.71
N CYS A 63 1.11 2.41 3.00
CA CYS A 63 2.13 3.06 3.79
C CYS A 63 2.76 2.03 4.74
N LEU A 64 4.04 1.75 4.57
CA LEU A 64 4.79 0.99 5.56
C LEU A 64 5.10 1.92 6.73
N ALA A 65 4.50 1.64 7.89
CA ALA A 65 4.58 2.50 9.07
C ALA A 65 5.49 1.87 10.13
N GLY A 66 6.81 2.02 9.94
CA GLY A 66 7.84 1.60 10.91
C GLY A 66 8.45 2.80 11.63
N ALA A 67 9.76 2.77 11.86
CA ALA A 67 10.51 3.94 12.34
C ALA A 67 10.42 5.14 11.39
N ASN A 68 10.20 4.88 10.09
CA ASN A 68 9.89 5.87 9.07
C ASN A 68 8.54 5.52 8.41
N LEU A 69 7.90 6.53 7.82
CA LEU A 69 6.75 6.34 6.94
C LEU A 69 7.21 6.24 5.49
N ILE A 70 6.83 5.17 4.81
CA ILE A 70 7.12 4.96 3.39
C ILE A 70 5.79 4.82 2.65
N PRO A 71 5.19 5.93 2.19
CA PRO A 71 3.95 5.92 1.45
C PRO A 71 4.19 5.60 -0.03
N PHE A 72 3.25 4.90 -0.63
CA PHE A 72 3.13 4.76 -2.08
C PHE A 72 1.65 4.85 -2.46
N ALA A 73 1.32 5.70 -3.43
CA ALA A 73 -0.03 5.82 -3.95
C ALA A 73 -0.01 5.58 -5.44
N ARG A 74 -1.11 5.02 -5.96
CA ARG A 74 -1.29 4.85 -7.39
C ARG A 74 -1.08 6.20 -8.11
N PRO A 75 -0.39 6.22 -9.26
CA PRO A 75 -0.27 7.43 -10.06
C PRO A 75 -1.63 8.06 -10.35
N GLY A 76 -1.73 9.39 -10.20
CA GLY A 76 -2.98 10.13 -10.37
C GLY A 76 -3.98 10.03 -9.21
N ALA A 77 -3.66 9.32 -8.11
CA ALA A 77 -4.51 9.28 -6.92
C ALA A 77 -4.47 10.60 -6.10
N SER A 78 -3.49 11.47 -6.33
CA SER A 78 -3.45 12.79 -5.69
C SER A 78 -4.56 13.66 -6.27
N ARG A 79 -5.64 13.84 -5.50
CA ARG A 79 -6.62 14.88 -5.80
C ARG A 79 -6.15 16.15 -5.08
N PRO A 80 -5.77 17.22 -5.79
CA PRO A 80 -5.54 18.49 -5.12
C PRO A 80 -6.81 18.86 -4.35
N ARG A 81 -6.69 19.17 -3.07
CA ARG A 81 -7.79 19.81 -2.35
C ARG A 81 -7.97 21.21 -2.96
N PRO A 82 -9.20 21.62 -3.28
CA PRO A 82 -9.46 23.00 -3.69
C PRO A 82 -9.11 23.98 -2.56
#